data_AF-A0A958TAE6-F1
#
_entry.id   AF-A0A958TAE6-F1
#
_cell.length_a   1.000
_cell.length_b   1.000
_cell.length_c   1.000
_cell.angle_alpha   90.00
_cell.angle_beta   90.00
_cell.angle_gamma   90.00
#
_symmetry.space_group_name_H-M   'P 1'
#
loop_
_entity.id
_entity.type
_entity.pdbx_description
1 polymer ?
#
loop_
_entity_poly.entity_id
_entity_poly.type
_entity_poly.pdbx_seq_one_letter_code
_entity_poly.pdbx_strand_id
1 'polypeptide(L)'
;AKVFHKRRISWAKFHKQVFKFGQVRPILNLWHPSTAKLTYWFPTLFSLGLLTAMVLLAFGIKWLAVIYAFYFVIYFFSAVYHTKSLIISVQSILALIIQMVGYGWGFLKSTFFIKFMGRNPEEKFPQLFFKT
;
A
#
# COMPACT_ATOMS: atom_id res chain seq x y z
N ALA A 1 2.28 7.58 -34.62
CA ALA A 1 3.57 7.53 -33.89
C ALA A 1 3.38 6.82 -32.56
N LYS A 2 4.22 5.82 -32.21
CA LYS A 2 4.15 5.11 -30.92
C LYS A 2 5.15 5.77 -29.97
N VAL A 3 4.69 6.69 -29.12
CA VAL A 3 5.56 7.39 -28.17
C VAL A 3 5.93 6.45 -27.03
N PHE A 4 7.14 5.89 -27.07
CA PHE A 4 7.66 5.07 -25.97
C PHE A 4 8.35 5.97 -24.95
N HIS A 5 7.67 6.25 -23.83
CA HIS A 5 8.30 6.88 -22.68
C HIS A 5 8.90 5.79 -21.78
N LYS A 6 10.24 5.64 -21.80
CA LYS A 6 10.95 4.71 -20.90
C LYS A 6 10.77 5.19 -19.45
N ARG A 7 9.88 4.56 -18.69
CA ARG A 7 9.63 4.97 -17.29
C ARG A 7 10.83 4.56 -16.43
N ARG A 8 11.56 5.54 -15.89
CA ARG A 8 12.62 5.34 -14.88
C ARG A 8 11.98 5.11 -13.50
N ILE A 9 11.39 3.94 -13.28
CA ILE A 9 10.79 3.56 -12.00
C ILE A 9 11.86 2.89 -11.14
N SER A 10 12.13 3.46 -9.97
CA SER A 10 12.89 2.80 -8.90
C SER A 10 11.95 2.41 -7.77
N TRP A 11 12.33 1.41 -6.98
CA TRP A 11 11.53 0.98 -5.82
C TRP A 11 11.26 2.11 -4.83
N ALA A 12 12.23 3.01 -4.61
CA ALA A 12 12.07 4.19 -3.77
C ALA A 12 11.00 5.17 -4.31
N LYS A 13 11.00 5.41 -5.64
CA LYS A 13 9.99 6.27 -6.27
C LYS A 13 8.61 5.61 -6.24
N PHE A 14 8.54 4.30 -6.47
CA PHE A 14 7.31 3.54 -6.37
C PHE A 14 6.72 3.62 -4.96
N HIS A 15 7.51 3.33 -3.93
CA HIS A 15 7.08 3.46 -2.54
C HIS A 15 6.58 4.87 -2.23
N LYS A 16 7.34 5.93 -2.60
CA LYS A 16 6.94 7.32 -2.37
C LYS A 16 5.60 7.65 -3.05
N GLN A 17 5.36 7.15 -4.25
CA GLN A 17 4.13 7.35 -4.99
C GLN A 17 2.94 6.66 -4.32
N VAL A 18 3.08 5.37 -3.98
CA VAL A 18 2.05 4.58 -3.31
C VAL A 18 1.71 5.17 -1.95
N PHE A 19 2.72 5.58 -1.17
CA PHE A 19 2.53 6.22 0.12
C PHE A 19 1.69 7.50 -0.01
N LYS A 20 2.00 8.35 -1.01
CA LYS A 20 1.19 9.53 -1.31
C LYS A 20 -0.25 9.16 -1.69
N PHE A 21 -0.47 8.10 -2.48
CA PHE A 21 -1.82 7.63 -2.81
C PHE A 21 -2.62 7.20 -1.57
N GLY A 22 -1.96 6.53 -0.62
CA GLY A 22 -2.55 6.23 0.68
C GLY A 22 -2.94 7.51 1.41
N GLN A 23 -2.03 8.49 1.52
CA GLN A 23 -2.29 9.75 2.24
C GLN A 23 -3.39 10.61 1.63
N VAL A 24 -3.52 10.65 0.31
CA VAL A 24 -4.51 11.49 -0.38
C VAL A 24 -5.92 10.94 -0.22
N ARG A 25 -6.09 9.62 -0.04
CA ARG A 25 -7.44 9.02 -0.01
C ARG A 25 -8.32 9.53 1.13
N PRO A 26 -7.85 9.63 2.38
CA PRO A 26 -8.66 10.21 3.46
C PRO A 26 -9.00 11.69 3.23
N ILE A 27 -8.12 12.45 2.58
CA ILE A 27 -8.36 13.84 2.17
C ILE A 27 -9.52 13.90 1.16
N LEU A 28 -9.45 13.06 0.13
CA LEU A 28 -10.52 12.96 -0.87
C LEU A 28 -11.84 12.47 -0.27
N ASN A 29 -11.79 11.54 0.69
CA ASN A 29 -12.98 11.07 1.39
C ASN A 29 -13.62 12.19 2.24
N LEU A 30 -12.82 13.12 2.77
CA LEU A 30 -13.32 14.29 3.48
C LEU A 30 -14.05 15.24 2.51
N TRP A 31 -13.47 15.51 1.34
CA TRP A 31 -14.05 16.41 0.34
C TRP A 31 -15.23 15.80 -0.43
N HIS A 32 -15.19 14.49 -0.66
CA HIS A 32 -16.21 13.74 -1.40
C HIS A 32 -16.65 12.49 -0.62
N PRO A 33 -17.48 12.66 0.44
CA PRO A 33 -17.86 11.57 1.33
C PRO A 33 -18.56 10.38 0.62
N SER A 34 -19.30 10.65 -0.46
CA SER A 34 -19.97 9.63 -1.27
C SER A 34 -19.02 8.64 -1.96
N THR A 35 -17.74 9.00 -2.09
CA THR A 35 -16.71 8.16 -2.71
C THR A 35 -15.94 7.31 -1.71
N ALA A 36 -16.17 7.49 -0.40
CA ALA A 36 -15.51 6.74 0.64
C ALA A 36 -15.91 5.25 0.58
N LYS A 37 -14.91 4.37 0.60
CA LYS A 37 -15.12 2.91 0.57
C LYS A 37 -14.35 2.22 1.67
N LEU A 38 -14.96 1.19 2.24
CA LEU A 38 -14.31 0.32 3.23
C LEU A 38 -13.07 -0.37 2.64
N THR A 39 -13.07 -0.68 1.34
CA THR A 39 -11.97 -1.35 0.66
C THR A 39 -10.64 -0.57 0.72
N TYR A 40 -10.66 0.75 0.95
CA TYR A 40 -9.44 1.53 1.15
C TYR A 40 -8.70 1.18 2.46
N TRP A 41 -9.36 0.53 3.41
CA TRP A 41 -8.74 0.05 4.64
C TRP A 41 -8.01 -1.27 4.46
N PHE A 42 -8.29 -2.02 3.38
CA PHE A 42 -7.71 -3.35 3.17
C PHE A 42 -6.17 -3.36 3.24
N PRO A 43 -5.43 -2.45 2.57
CA PRO A 43 -3.97 -2.42 2.69
C PRO A 43 -3.47 -2.15 4.11
N THR A 44 -4.21 -1.36 4.89
CA THR A 44 -3.89 -1.10 6.30
C THR A 44 -4.05 -2.37 7.13
N LEU A 45 -5.20 -3.06 6.99
CA LEU A 45 -5.47 -4.30 7.70
C LEU A 45 -4.48 -5.41 7.32
N PHE A 46 -4.17 -5.54 6.03
CA PHE A 46 -3.13 -6.46 5.55
C PHE A 46 -1.77 -6.15 6.19
N SER A 47 -1.37 -4.88 6.24
CA SER A 47 -0.07 -4.48 6.80
C SER A 47 0.03 -4.73 8.29
N LEU A 48 -1.03 -4.39 9.06
CA LEU A 48 -1.09 -4.65 10.50
C LEU A 48 -1.14 -6.16 10.78
N GLY A 49 -1.90 -6.91 9.98
CA GLY A 49 -1.97 -8.36 10.09
C GLY A 49 -0.61 -9.02 9.79
N LEU A 50 0.11 -8.56 8.77
CA LEU A 50 1.46 -9.04 8.45
C LEU A 50 2.44 -8.72 9.59
N LEU A 51 2.42 -7.50 10.13
CA LEU A 51 3.25 -7.13 11.29
C LEU A 51 2.94 -8.01 12.49
N THR A 52 1.66 -8.23 12.78
CA THR A 52 1.19 -9.12 13.86
C THR A 52 1.67 -10.55 13.63
N ALA A 53 1.63 -11.05 12.39
CA ALA A 53 2.12 -12.37 12.03
C ALA A 53 3.62 -12.54 12.36
N MET A 54 4.44 -11.53 12.06
CA MET A 54 5.87 -11.56 12.38
C MET A 54 6.12 -11.53 13.89
N VAL A 55 5.37 -10.72 14.65
CA VAL A 55 5.47 -10.65 16.11
C VAL A 55 5.07 -12.00 16.73
N LEU A 56 3.93 -12.57 16.33
CA LEU A 56 3.46 -13.88 16.80
C LEU A 56 4.45 -15.00 16.46
N LEU A 57 5.07 -14.94 15.28
CA LEU A 57 6.09 -15.90 14.87
C LEU A 57 7.30 -15.88 15.83
N ALA A 58 7.71 -14.71 16.31
CA ALA A 58 8.78 -14.58 17.31
C ALA A 58 8.43 -15.22 18.66
N PHE A 59 7.13 -15.32 18.99
CA PHE A 59 6.60 -16.03 20.15
C PHE A 59 6.27 -17.50 19.88
N GLY A 60 6.64 -18.05 18.71
CA GLY A 60 6.39 -19.44 18.33
C GLY A 60 4.98 -19.72 17.80
N ILE A 61 4.12 -18.71 17.68
CA ILE A 61 2.76 -18.84 17.13
C ILE A 61 2.83 -18.68 15.60
N LYS A 62 2.79 -19.80 14.88
CA LYS A 62 3.11 -19.85 13.43
C LYS A 62 1.90 -19.70 12.50
N TRP A 63 0.69 -19.95 12.96
CA TRP A 63 -0.48 -20.12 12.08
C TRP A 63 -0.73 -18.90 11.17
N LEU A 64 -0.60 -17.68 11.70
CA LEU A 64 -0.85 -16.46 10.92
C LEU A 64 0.26 -16.24 9.88
N ALA A 65 1.51 -16.52 10.24
CA ALA A 65 2.63 -16.47 9.29
C ALA A 65 2.48 -17.49 8.16
N VAL A 66 1.98 -18.70 8.46
CA VAL A 66 1.67 -19.73 7.46
C VAL A 66 0.58 -19.25 6.48
N ILE A 67 -0.46 -18.59 6.96
CA ILE A 67 -1.50 -18.02 6.09
C ILE A 67 -0.91 -16.97 5.12
N TYR A 68 -0.09 -16.05 5.61
CA TYR A 68 0.57 -15.05 4.76
C TYR A 68 1.54 -15.69 3.76
N ALA A 69 2.33 -16.66 4.20
CA ALA A 69 3.22 -17.42 3.31
C ALA A 69 2.42 -18.11 2.19
N PHE A 70 1.31 -18.77 2.53
CA PHE A 70 0.44 -19.41 1.56
C PHE A 70 -0.14 -18.41 0.55
N TYR A 71 -0.60 -17.25 1.03
CA TYR A 71 -1.06 -16.15 0.17
C TYR A 71 0.02 -15.68 -0.82
N PHE A 72 1.25 -15.46 -0.34
CA PHE A 72 2.37 -15.06 -1.22
C PHE A 72 2.75 -16.15 -2.21
N VAL A 73 2.70 -17.43 -1.83
CA VAL A 73 2.96 -18.56 -2.73
C VAL A 73 1.91 -18.62 -3.84
N ILE A 74 0.62 -18.52 -3.51
CA ILE A 74 -0.44 -18.48 -4.53
C ILE A 74 -0.23 -17.29 -5.47
N TYR A 75 0.02 -16.10 -4.92
CA TYR A 75 0.25 -14.91 -5.72
C TYR A 75 1.46 -15.06 -6.64
N PHE A 76 2.55 -15.64 -6.14
CA PHE A 76 3.75 -15.90 -6.93
C PHE A 76 3.46 -16.83 -8.11
N PHE A 77 2.81 -17.97 -7.88
CA PHE A 77 2.47 -18.89 -8.97
C PHE A 77 1.49 -18.29 -9.98
N SER A 78 0.52 -17.49 -9.51
CA SER A 78 -0.34 -16.69 -10.37
C SER A 78 0.48 -15.73 -11.25
N ALA A 79 1.44 -15.01 -10.65
CA ALA A 79 2.33 -14.11 -11.39
C ALA A 79 3.20 -14.87 -12.41
N VAL A 80 3.73 -16.04 -12.06
CA VAL A 80 4.47 -16.91 -13.00
C VAL A 80 3.58 -17.32 -14.16
N TYR A 81 2.35 -17.74 -13.87
CA TYR A 81 1.39 -18.17 -14.87
C TYR A 81 1.05 -17.05 -15.87
N HIS A 82 0.85 -15.81 -15.41
CA HIS A 82 0.47 -14.68 -16.25
C HIS A 82 1.63 -14.00 -16.95
N THR A 83 2.78 -13.86 -16.28
CA THR A 83 3.92 -13.11 -16.82
C THR A 83 4.91 -13.97 -17.59
N LYS A 84 4.87 -15.30 -17.38
CA LYS A 84 5.83 -16.28 -17.92
C LYS A 84 7.29 -15.93 -17.61
N SER A 85 7.54 -15.15 -16.55
CA SER A 85 8.88 -14.70 -16.16
C SER A 85 9.08 -14.81 -14.66
N LEU A 86 10.10 -15.58 -14.26
CA LEU A 86 10.44 -15.75 -12.85
C LEU A 86 10.91 -14.43 -12.21
N ILE A 87 11.69 -13.65 -12.94
CA ILE A 87 12.20 -12.34 -12.49
C ILE A 87 11.02 -11.40 -12.21
N ILE A 88 10.06 -11.30 -13.13
CA ILE A 88 8.88 -10.45 -12.95
C ILE A 88 8.03 -10.95 -11.78
N SER A 89 7.95 -12.26 -11.58
CA SER A 89 7.18 -12.87 -10.49
C SER A 89 7.79 -12.61 -9.11
N VAL A 90 9.12 -12.59 -9.00
CA VAL A 90 9.79 -12.16 -7.75
C VAL A 90 9.57 -10.67 -7.53
N GLN A 91 9.70 -9.85 -8.58
CA GLN A 91 9.47 -8.41 -8.50
C GLN A 91 8.02 -8.06 -8.15
N SER A 92 7.04 -8.87 -8.54
CA SER A 92 5.63 -8.64 -8.22
C SER A 92 5.34 -8.83 -6.73
N ILE A 93 5.99 -9.80 -6.07
CA ILE A 93 5.90 -9.96 -4.61
C ILE A 93 6.44 -8.72 -3.89
N LEU A 94 7.60 -8.22 -4.32
CA LEU A 94 8.17 -6.99 -3.77
C LEU A 94 7.24 -5.78 -4.01
N ALA A 95 6.68 -5.68 -5.22
CA ALA A 95 5.73 -4.62 -5.56
C ALA A 95 4.46 -4.71 -4.71
N LEU A 96 3.93 -5.92 -4.46
CA LEU A 96 2.77 -6.16 -3.61
C LEU A 96 3.01 -5.73 -2.17
N ILE A 97 4.17 -6.07 -1.59
CA ILE A 97 4.54 -5.65 -0.23
C ILE A 97 4.65 -4.13 -0.16
N ILE A 98 5.37 -3.50 -1.09
CA ILE A 98 5.51 -2.04 -1.12
C ILE A 98 4.14 -1.37 -1.31
N GLN A 99 3.28 -1.93 -2.18
CA GLN A 99 1.93 -1.43 -2.42
C GLN A 99 1.10 -1.48 -1.13
N MET A 100 1.03 -2.63 -0.47
CA MET A 100 0.18 -2.82 0.70
C MET A 100 0.68 -2.00 1.90
N VAL A 101 1.97 -2.08 2.20
CA VAL A 101 2.58 -1.37 3.34
C VAL A 101 2.64 0.13 3.10
N GLY A 102 3.12 0.56 1.94
CA GLY A 102 3.22 1.97 1.59
C GLY A 102 1.85 2.64 1.57
N TYR A 103 0.87 2.04 0.90
CA TYR A 103 -0.48 2.59 0.84
C TYR A 103 -1.12 2.56 2.23
N GLY A 104 -1.08 1.40 2.90
CA GLY A 104 -1.73 1.19 4.19
C GLY A 104 -1.23 2.17 5.25
N TRP A 105 0.08 2.36 5.35
CA TRP A 105 0.64 3.32 6.30
C TRP A 105 0.28 4.77 5.94
N GLY A 106 0.32 5.14 4.66
CA GLY A 106 -0.08 6.47 4.20
C GLY A 106 -1.55 6.76 4.52
N PHE A 107 -2.42 5.78 4.26
CA PHE A 107 -3.85 5.87 4.50
C PHE A 107 -4.17 5.97 6.00
N LEU A 108 -3.59 5.09 6.82
CA LEU A 108 -3.77 5.11 8.27
C LEU A 108 -3.30 6.43 8.87
N LYS A 109 -2.10 6.88 8.51
CA LYS A 109 -1.54 8.15 8.97
C LYS A 109 -2.47 9.32 8.65
N SER A 110 -2.87 9.45 7.39
CA SER A 110 -3.73 10.58 6.97
C SER A 110 -5.11 10.52 7.63
N THR A 111 -5.71 9.32 7.74
CA THR A 111 -6.98 9.13 8.44
C THR A 111 -6.88 9.51 9.92
N PHE A 112 -5.80 9.13 10.59
CA PHE A 112 -5.55 9.50 12.00
C PHE A 112 -5.52 11.02 12.19
N PHE A 113 -4.76 11.74 11.36
CA PHE A 113 -4.63 13.19 11.50
C PHE A 113 -5.91 13.95 11.13
N ILE A 114 -6.61 13.53 10.08
CA ILE A 114 -7.76 14.26 9.55
C ILE A 114 -9.04 13.88 10.30
N LYS A 115 -9.34 12.58 10.40
CA LYS A 115 -10.62 12.11 10.94
C LYS A 115 -10.63 12.06 12.46
N PHE A 116 -9.53 11.60 13.08
CA PHE A 116 -9.50 11.43 14.53
C PHE A 116 -9.00 12.66 15.29
N MET A 117 -8.04 13.41 14.73
CA MET A 117 -7.55 14.65 15.35
C MET A 117 -8.15 15.93 14.75
N GLY A 118 -9.00 15.83 13.73
CA GLY A 118 -9.68 16.99 13.14
C GLY A 118 -8.74 18.03 12.51
N ARG A 119 -7.50 17.67 12.15
CA ARG A 119 -6.52 18.63 11.63
C ARG A 119 -6.81 18.98 10.17
N ASN A 120 -6.54 20.23 9.80
CA ASN A 120 -6.63 20.66 8.41
C ASN A 120 -5.64 19.86 7.51
N PRO A 121 -6.12 19.22 6.42
CA PRO A 121 -5.26 18.49 5.49
C PRO A 121 -4.13 19.30 4.87
N GLU A 122 -4.37 20.56 4.50
CA GLU A 122 -3.42 21.43 3.81
C GLU A 122 -2.25 21.82 4.71
N GLU A 123 -2.53 22.13 5.97
CA GLU A 123 -1.52 22.44 6.97
C GLU A 123 -0.70 21.21 7.34
N LYS A 124 -1.35 20.04 7.49
CA LYS A 124 -0.67 18.83 7.95
C LYS A 124 0.14 18.14 6.86
N PHE A 125 -0.32 18.22 5.61
CA PHE A 125 0.28 17.54 4.46
C PHE A 125 0.54 18.49 3.28
N PRO A 126 1.26 19.61 3.46
CA PRO A 126 1.43 20.64 2.43
C PRO A 126 2.06 20.10 1.14
N GLN A 127 2.89 19.05 1.24
CA GLN A 127 3.53 18.39 0.08
C GLN A 127 2.58 17.62 -0.84
N LEU A 128 1.30 17.50 -0.47
CA LEU A 128 0.24 16.88 -1.27
C LEU A 128 -0.56 17.92 -2.07
N PHE A 129 -0.35 19.21 -1.81
CA PHE A 129 -1.07 20.31 -2.42
C PHE A 129 -0.11 21.09 -3.32
N PHE A 130 -0.61 21.54 -4.45
CA PHE A 130 0.12 22.45 -5.30
C PHE A 130 -0.08 23.86 -4.74
N LYS A 131 1.01 24.49 -4.34
CA LYS A 131 1.00 25.94 -4.06
C LYS A 131 1.22 26.64 -5.39
N THR A 132 0.26 27.46 -5.78
CA THR A 132 0.40 28.40 -6.91
C THR A 132 1.33 29.53 -6.52
#